data_AF-A0A537C471-F1
#
_entry.id   AF-A0A537C471-F1
#
_cell.length_a   1.000
_cell.length_b   1.000
_cell.length_c   1.000
_cell.angle_alpha   90.00
_cell.angle_beta   90.00
_cell.angle_gamma   90.00
#
_symmetry.space_group_name_H-M   'P 1'
#
loop_
_entity.id
_entity.type
_entity.pdbx_description
1 polymer ?
#
loop_
_entity_poly.entity_id
_entity_poly.type
_entity_poly.pdbx_seq_one_letter_code
_entity_poly.pdbx_strand_id
1 'polypeptide(L)'
;MARVLPRNGRDGVSPDFHLPHRIGRGRKAQGSRCERHLVQFQILERRHFDITRYPPVVFDQPPQPPENNERPAWKDTVLSYPQTVTRVIARYDLPREARPRPGQKFRYVYHCHILEHEENEMMRPYDVLG
;
A
#
# COMPACT_ATOMS: atom_id res chain seq x y z
N MET A 1 8.57 13.88 -9.74
CA MET A 1 9.62 12.95 -9.26
C MET A 1 9.73 13.11 -7.75
N ALA A 2 9.32 12.12 -6.96
CA ALA A 2 9.42 12.18 -5.50
C ALA A 2 10.78 11.62 -5.06
N ARG A 3 11.57 12.44 -4.37
CA ARG A 3 12.87 12.07 -3.82
C ARG A 3 12.69 11.78 -2.33
N VAL A 4 12.77 10.51 -1.95
CA VAL A 4 12.83 10.12 -0.54
C VAL A 4 14.29 10.26 -0.10
N LEU A 5 14.58 11.26 0.75
CA LEU A 5 15.86 11.37 1.43
C LEU A 5 15.81 10.54 2.72
N PRO A 6 16.90 9.83 3.08
CA PRO A 6 16.93 9.02 4.28
C PRO A 6 17.00 9.95 5.50
N ARG A 7 15.94 9.99 6.30
CA ARG A 7 16.07 10.36 7.72
C ARG A 7 16.35 9.09 8.49
N ASN A 8 17.44 9.08 9.23
CA ASN A 8 17.70 8.10 10.28
C ASN A 8 16.46 8.01 11.17
N GLY A 9 15.82 6.84 11.19
CA GLY A 9 14.59 6.60 11.96
C GLY A 9 13.66 5.69 11.17
N ARG A 10 13.50 4.46 11.66
CA ARG A 10 12.65 3.42 11.08
C ARG A 10 11.20 3.92 11.02
N ASP A 11 10.46 3.43 10.03
CA ASP A 11 9.02 3.61 9.81
C ASP A 11 8.64 4.81 8.92
N GLY A 12 8.50 4.54 7.61
CA GLY A 12 7.94 5.46 6.62
C GLY A 12 6.56 4.99 6.14
N VAL A 13 5.55 5.86 6.23
CA VAL A 13 4.18 5.59 5.76
C VAL A 13 4.06 5.92 4.26
N SER A 14 3.49 5.02 3.47
CA SER A 14 3.26 5.19 2.02
C SER A 14 2.09 6.15 1.73
N PRO A 15 2.07 6.85 0.57
CA PRO A 15 1.04 7.86 0.25
C PRO A 15 -0.32 7.24 -0.14
N ASP A 16 -1.39 7.93 0.26
CA ASP A 16 -2.80 7.55 0.01
C ASP A 16 -3.23 7.84 -1.44
N PHE A 17 -3.92 6.88 -2.08
CA PHE A 17 -4.58 7.03 -3.39
C PHE A 17 -6.08 6.75 -3.26
N HIS A 18 -6.93 7.55 -3.92
CA HIS A 18 -8.39 7.44 -3.82
C HIS A 18 -9.14 7.70 -5.12
N LEU A 19 -10.11 6.82 -5.43
CA LEU A 19 -11.13 6.97 -6.48
C LEU A 19 -12.53 6.85 -5.84
N PRO A 20 -13.51 7.72 -6.20
CA PRO A 20 -14.81 7.75 -5.55
C PRO A 20 -15.81 6.75 -6.16
N HIS A 21 -16.33 5.82 -5.37
CA HIS A 21 -17.61 5.15 -5.64
C HIS A 21 -18.46 5.06 -4.36
N ARG A 22 -19.72 5.50 -4.47
CA ARG A 22 -20.73 5.56 -3.40
C ARG A 22 -21.42 4.21 -3.26
N ILE A 23 -21.36 3.54 -2.10
CA ILE A 23 -21.94 2.19 -1.90
C ILE A 23 -22.90 2.18 -0.71
N GLY A 24 -24.07 1.55 -0.90
CA GLY A 24 -25.10 1.35 0.12
C GLY A 24 -24.67 0.41 1.26
N ARG A 25 -25.27 0.60 2.44
CA ARG A 25 -24.97 -0.12 3.68
C ARG A 25 -24.96 -1.65 3.47
N GLY A 26 -23.83 -2.28 3.81
CA GLY A 26 -23.76 -3.73 4.04
C GLY A 26 -22.96 -4.57 3.03
N ARG A 27 -22.58 -4.04 1.86
CA ARG A 27 -21.63 -4.71 0.96
C ARG A 27 -20.32 -3.93 0.95
N LYS A 28 -19.21 -4.58 1.31
CA LYS A 28 -17.88 -3.99 1.07
C LYS A 28 -17.78 -3.73 -0.43
N ALA A 29 -17.60 -2.47 -0.79
CA ALA A 29 -17.41 -2.06 -2.16
C ALA A 29 -16.23 -2.80 -2.80
N GLN A 30 -16.29 -3.05 -4.11
CA GLN A 30 -15.20 -3.68 -4.85
C GLN A 30 -13.94 -2.82 -4.70
N GLY A 31 -13.01 -3.27 -3.84
CA GLY A 31 -11.74 -2.61 -3.61
C GLY A 31 -10.71 -2.93 -4.69
N SER A 32 -9.64 -2.14 -4.74
CA SER A 32 -8.46 -2.43 -5.56
C SER A 32 -7.61 -3.51 -4.88
N ARG A 33 -7.08 -4.46 -5.64
CA ARG A 33 -6.12 -5.44 -5.13
C ARG A 33 -4.72 -4.84 -5.29
N CYS A 34 -4.13 -4.27 -4.26
CA CYS A 34 -2.81 -3.65 -4.36
C CYS A 34 -1.74 -4.70 -4.06
N GLU A 35 -0.84 -4.93 -5.00
CA GLU A 35 0.30 -5.83 -4.89
C GLU A 35 1.61 -5.02 -4.84
N ARG A 36 2.63 -5.55 -4.16
CA ARG A 36 4.00 -5.02 -4.18
C ARG A 36 5.01 -6.12 -4.52
N HIS A 37 5.73 -5.93 -5.63
CA HIS A 37 6.90 -6.75 -5.94
C HIS A 37 7.94 -6.68 -4.81
N LEU A 38 8.86 -7.65 -4.78
CA LEU A 38 9.96 -7.83 -3.80
C LEU A 38 9.52 -8.23 -2.38
N VAL A 39 8.52 -7.56 -1.80
CA VAL A 39 8.26 -7.65 -0.36
C VAL A 39 6.93 -8.33 -0.05
N GLN A 40 6.95 -9.13 1.01
CA GLN A 40 5.72 -9.41 1.75
C GLN A 40 5.55 -8.38 2.88
N PHE A 41 4.32 -8.18 3.32
CA PHE A 41 3.95 -7.25 4.36
C PHE A 41 2.85 -7.81 5.26
N GLN A 42 2.76 -7.24 6.46
CA GLN A 42 1.64 -7.45 7.36
C GLN A 42 0.70 -6.26 7.26
N ILE A 43 -0.61 -6.54 7.24
CA ILE A 43 -1.64 -5.51 7.35
C ILE A 43 -1.76 -5.16 8.83
N LEU A 44 -1.70 -3.86 9.16
CA LEU A 44 -1.75 -3.36 10.53
C LEU A 44 -3.17 -2.99 10.92
N GLU A 45 -3.82 -2.18 10.08
CA GLU A 45 -5.16 -1.68 10.31
C GLU A 45 -5.77 -1.12 9.03
N ARG A 46 -7.07 -0.87 9.09
CA ARG A 46 -7.84 -0.13 8.10
C ARG A 46 -8.62 0.97 8.80
N ARG A 47 -8.61 2.18 8.25
CA ARG A 47 -9.31 3.30 8.88
C ARG A 47 -10.08 4.11 7.85
N HIS A 48 -11.38 4.26 8.08
CA HIS A 48 -12.24 5.06 7.21
C HIS A 48 -11.92 6.56 7.37
N PHE A 49 -12.07 7.29 6.27
CA PHE A 49 -11.89 8.75 6.26
C PHE A 49 -13.01 9.43 5.46
N ASP A 50 -13.24 10.69 5.79
CA ASP A 50 -14.25 11.51 5.11
C ASP A 50 -13.74 11.97 3.74
N ILE A 51 -14.23 11.30 2.69
CA ILE A 51 -13.88 11.61 1.30
C ILE A 51 -14.29 13.03 0.89
N THR A 52 -15.31 13.62 1.51
CA THR A 52 -15.80 14.96 1.14
C THR A 52 -14.86 16.07 1.58
N ARG A 53 -13.95 15.75 2.51
CA ARG A 53 -12.95 16.68 3.06
C ARG A 53 -11.54 16.41 2.52
N TYR A 54 -11.38 15.43 1.63
CA TYR A 54 -10.10 15.07 1.06
C TYR A 54 -9.77 15.94 -0.16
N PRO A 55 -8.57 16.57 -0.24
CA PRO A 55 -7.49 16.62 0.78
C PRO A 55 -7.68 17.76 1.80
N PRO A 56 -7.32 17.61 3.10
CA PRO A 56 -6.50 16.56 3.74
C PRO A 56 -7.27 15.28 4.16
N VAL A 57 -6.55 14.25 4.60
CA VAL A 57 -7.17 13.03 5.17
C VAL A 57 -7.71 13.32 6.57
N VAL A 58 -9.02 13.17 6.76
CA VAL A 58 -9.71 13.30 8.05
C VAL A 58 -10.38 11.98 8.42
N PHE A 59 -9.87 11.29 9.42
CA PHE A 59 -10.47 10.05 9.89
C PHE A 59 -11.75 10.30 10.69
N ASP A 60 -12.82 9.62 10.31
CA ASP A 60 -14.16 9.75 10.90
C ASP A 60 -14.59 8.47 11.65
N GLN A 61 -13.79 7.39 11.59
CA GLN A 61 -14.00 6.14 12.31
C GLN A 61 -12.74 5.69 13.08
N PRO A 62 -12.90 4.84 14.12
CA PRO A 62 -11.79 4.16 14.77
C PRO A 62 -11.01 3.24 13.81
N PRO A 63 -9.73 2.95 14.08
CA PRO A 63 -8.98 1.94 13.35
C PRO A 63 -9.62 0.56 13.49
N GLN A 64 -9.71 -0.18 12.39
CA GLN A 64 -10.21 -1.55 12.32
C GLN A 64 -9.02 -2.50 12.14
N PRO A 65 -8.97 -3.62 12.89
CA PRO A 65 -7.92 -4.62 12.69
C PRO A 65 -8.04 -5.29 11.31
N PRO A 66 -6.98 -5.99 10.85
CA PRO A 66 -7.05 -6.83 9.65
C PRO A 66 -8.09 -7.94 9.81
N GLU A 67 -8.56 -8.51 8.70
CA GLU A 67 -9.49 -9.64 8.73
C GLU A 67 -8.81 -10.90 9.30
N ASN A 68 -9.60 -11.88 9.76
CA ASN A 68 -9.07 -13.10 10.38
C ASN A 68 -8.15 -13.90 9.43
N ASN A 69 -8.39 -13.85 8.13
CA ASN A 69 -7.54 -14.47 7.09
C ASN A 69 -6.32 -13.59 6.69
N GLU A 70 -6.12 -12.45 7.34
CA GLU A 70 -5.04 -11.51 7.11
C GLU A 70 -4.08 -11.42 8.31
N ARG A 71 -4.46 -11.99 9.47
CA ARG A 71 -3.65 -11.97 10.68
C ARG A 71 -3.61 -13.35 11.35
N PRO A 72 -2.42 -13.89 11.68
CA PRO A 72 -1.07 -13.37 11.45
C PRO A 72 -0.50 -13.86 10.10
N ALA A 73 -0.75 -13.15 9.00
CA ALA A 73 -0.24 -13.51 7.67
C ALA A 73 0.70 -12.45 7.11
N TRP A 74 1.71 -12.91 6.38
CA TRP A 74 2.51 -12.09 5.47
C TRP A 74 1.90 -12.24 4.07
N LYS A 75 1.60 -11.11 3.41
CA LYS A 75 0.97 -11.07 2.08
C LYS A 75 1.77 -10.15 1.16
N ASP A 76 1.71 -10.42 -0.14
CA ASP A 76 2.20 -9.52 -1.20
C ASP A 76 1.06 -8.68 -1.79
N THR A 77 -0.19 -9.13 -1.63
CA THR A 77 -1.40 -8.51 -2.18
C THR A 77 -2.43 -8.23 -1.09
N VAL A 78 -2.99 -7.02 -1.08
CA VAL A 78 -4.04 -6.60 -0.15
C VAL A 78 -5.24 -6.01 -0.87
N LEU A 79 -6.44 -6.29 -0.37
CA LEU A 79 -7.64 -5.59 -0.77
C LEU A 79 -7.69 -4.22 -0.06
N SER A 80 -7.57 -3.15 -0.85
CA SER A 80 -7.75 -1.77 -0.42
C SER A 80 -9.19 -1.34 -0.69
N TYR A 81 -9.96 -1.13 0.38
CA TYR A 81 -11.35 -0.74 0.26
C TYR A 81 -11.50 0.75 -0.06
N PRO A 82 -12.56 1.15 -0.78
CA PRO A 82 -12.92 2.56 -0.92
C PRO A 82 -13.09 3.24 0.45
N GLN A 83 -12.85 4.54 0.48
CA GLN A 83 -12.97 5.43 1.65
C GLN A 83 -12.17 4.99 2.87
N THR A 84 -11.14 4.19 2.66
CA THR A 84 -10.36 3.57 3.73
C THR A 84 -8.87 3.72 3.45
N VAL A 85 -8.10 4.09 4.49
CA VAL A 85 -6.64 3.97 4.51
C VAL A 85 -6.28 2.59 5.03
N THR A 86 -5.56 1.80 4.23
CA THR A 86 -5.03 0.49 4.65
C THR A 86 -3.55 0.65 5.00
N ARG A 87 -3.18 0.41 6.27
CA ARG A 87 -1.79 0.51 6.72
C ARG A 87 -1.12 -0.85 6.70
N VAL A 88 0.07 -0.90 6.14
CA VAL A 88 0.90 -2.12 6.05
C VAL A 88 2.31 -1.86 6.55
N ILE A 89 2.99 -2.90 7.02
CA ILE A 89 4.41 -2.88 7.38
C ILE A 89 5.17 -3.94 6.58
N ALA A 90 6.32 -3.55 6.01
CA ALA A 90 7.13 -4.39 5.13
C ALA A 90 8.61 -4.23 5.45
N ARG A 91 9.42 -5.24 5.09
CA ARG A 91 10.89 -5.14 5.07
C ARG A 91 11.37 -5.15 3.62
N TYR A 92 12.17 -4.15 3.25
CA TYR A 92 12.72 -4.00 1.90
C TYR A 92 14.12 -4.59 1.82
N ASP A 93 14.23 -5.89 2.11
CA ASP A 93 15.48 -6.61 2.06
C ASP A 93 15.71 -7.13 0.62
N LEU A 94 16.84 -6.78 0.02
CA LEU A 94 17.21 -7.30 -1.29
C LEU A 94 17.59 -8.79 -1.21
N PRO A 95 17.35 -9.60 -2.25
CA PRO A 95 17.83 -10.98 -2.31
C PRO A 95 19.33 -11.05 -2.08
N ARG A 96 19.81 -12.08 -1.36
CA ARG A 96 21.23 -12.19 -0.95
C ARG A 96 22.16 -12.28 -2.16
N GLU A 97 21.66 -12.81 -3.26
CA GLU A 97 22.34 -13.00 -4.54
C GLU A 97 22.58 -11.66 -5.26
N ALA A 98 21.79 -10.62 -4.93
CA ALA A 98 21.87 -9.31 -5.59
C ALA A 98 23.19 -8.57 -5.28
N ARG A 99 23.87 -8.91 -4.19
CA ARG A 99 25.17 -8.33 -3.74
C ARG A 99 25.27 -6.83 -4.02
N PRO A 100 24.37 -6.01 -3.44
CA PRO A 100 24.28 -4.61 -3.77
C PRO A 100 25.54 -3.84 -3.37
N ARG A 101 25.92 -2.87 -4.20
CA ARG A 101 26.88 -1.83 -3.80
C ARG A 101 26.13 -0.72 -3.05
N PRO A 102 26.73 -0.07 -2.04
CA PRO A 102 26.09 1.04 -1.34
C PRO A 102 25.58 2.13 -2.29
N GLY A 103 24.30 2.45 -2.20
CA GLY A 103 23.62 3.43 -3.05
C GLY A 103 23.21 2.91 -4.43
N GLN A 104 23.43 1.63 -4.74
CA GLN A 104 22.91 1.01 -5.95
C GLN A 104 21.38 0.92 -5.87
N LYS A 105 20.73 1.33 -6.97
CA LYS A 105 19.27 1.35 -7.08
C LYS A 105 18.76 0.07 -7.71
N PHE A 106 17.75 -0.52 -7.09
CA PHE A 106 17.00 -1.66 -7.60
C PHE A 106 15.55 -1.24 -7.80
N ARG A 107 15.08 -1.27 -9.04
CA ARG A 107 13.74 -0.83 -9.42
C ARG A 107 12.75 -1.98 -9.28
N TYR A 108 11.67 -1.73 -8.55
CA TYR A 108 10.52 -2.63 -8.44
C TYR A 108 9.23 -1.85 -8.73
N VAL A 109 8.10 -2.54 -8.77
CA VAL A 109 6.79 -1.94 -9.02
C VAL A 109 5.80 -2.31 -7.94
N TYR A 110 4.82 -1.44 -7.74
CA TYR A 110 3.59 -1.76 -7.04
C TYR A 110 2.43 -1.40 -7.95
N HIS A 111 1.40 -2.23 -7.97
CA HIS A 111 0.28 -2.04 -8.88
C HIS A 111 -1.03 -2.61 -8.36
N CYS A 112 -2.10 -2.25 -9.04
CA CYS A 112 -3.38 -2.93 -8.88
C CYS A 112 -3.29 -4.27 -9.62
N HIS A 113 -3.54 -5.38 -8.94
CA HIS A 113 -3.58 -6.74 -9.48
C HIS A 113 -4.94 -7.07 -10.11
N ILE A 114 -5.62 -6.06 -10.64
CA ILE A 114 -6.76 -6.18 -11.55
C ILE A 114 -6.18 -5.79 -12.91
N LEU A 115 -6.08 -6.75 -13.83
CA LEU A 115 -5.29 -6.59 -15.05
C LEU A 115 -5.72 -5.37 -15.87
N GLU A 116 -7.02 -5.13 -15.97
CA GLU A 116 -7.56 -3.97 -16.69
C GLU A 116 -7.16 -2.63 -16.03
N HIS A 117 -6.95 -2.62 -14.71
CA HIS A 117 -6.44 -1.46 -13.99
C HIS A 117 -4.92 -1.34 -14.14
N GLU A 118 -4.20 -2.46 -14.07
CA GLU A 118 -2.74 -2.53 -14.24
C GLU A 118 -2.30 -1.98 -15.60
N GLU A 119 -2.92 -2.50 -16.67
CA GLU A 119 -2.66 -2.10 -18.05
C GLU A 119 -3.11 -0.65 -18.31
N ASN A 120 -4.14 -0.18 -17.60
CA ASN A 120 -4.59 1.22 -17.62
C ASN A 120 -3.84 2.09 -16.59
N GLU A 121 -2.52 1.96 -16.57
CA GLU A 121 -1.58 2.82 -15.83
C GLU A 121 -1.70 2.83 -14.30
N MET A 122 -2.41 1.88 -13.66
CA MET A 122 -2.39 1.71 -12.19
C MET A 122 -1.17 0.91 -11.71
N MET A 123 0.00 1.22 -12.27
CA MET A 123 1.32 0.70 -11.91
C MET A 123 2.28 1.85 -11.63
N ARG A 124 3.07 1.75 -10.56
CA ARG A 124 4.04 2.78 -10.19
C ARG A 124 5.38 2.15 -9.79
N PRO A 125 6.52 2.73 -10.24
CA PRO A 125 7.83 2.24 -9.87
C PRO A 125 8.25 2.76 -8.49
N TYR A 126 9.08 1.99 -7.79
CA TYR A 126 9.80 2.42 -6.60
C TYR A 126 11.22 1.84 -6.59
N ASP A 127 12.15 2.53 -5.93
CA ASP A 127 13.55 2.12 -5.84
C ASP A 127 13.86 1.62 -4.42
N VAL A 128 14.54 0.49 -4.33
CA VAL A 128 15.21 0.03 -3.10
C VAL A 128 16.70 0.33 -3.26
N LEU A 129 17.26 1.00 -2.26
CA LEU A 129 18.69 1.31 -2.20
C LEU A 129 19.40 0.19 -1.44
N GLY A 130 20.46 -0.35 -2.04
CA GLY A 130 21.35 -1.27 -1.36
C GLY A 130 22.62 -0.62 -0.82
#